data_AF-A0A3N5JJC7-F1
#
_entry.id   AF-A0A3N5JJC7-F1
#
_cell.length_a   1.000
_cell.length_b   1.000
_cell.length_c   1.000
_cell.angle_alpha   90.00
_cell.angle_beta   90.00
_cell.angle_gamma   90.00
#
_symmetry.space_group_name_H-M   'P 1'
#
loop_
_entity.id
_entity.type
_entity.pdbx_description
1 polymer ?
#
loop_
_entity_poly.entity_id
_entity_poly.type
_entity_poly.pdbx_seq_one_letter_code
_entity_poly.pdbx_strand_id
1 'polypeptide(L)'
;MQPFHHHRNRNTSGGRPMWTIVPVMVAVLLIFPVSGAYAQGKVYTWTDARGNVHITDTEPPAQARVTDVVEDPASVSTEAGQQRPERKGPYGERTRREQAEAAGQRAVEAEREAQEAVRRADEQSRYAIEYRKRYSNSSERRENFKYKIRAEEEKAEALRLEALKAIDRARSASEEARPGLVPPPAPKP
;
A
#
# COMPACT_ATOMS: atom_id res chain seq x y z
N MET A 1 -65.31 50.30 -7.84
CA MET A 1 -65.17 48.95 -8.43
C MET A 1 -63.80 48.43 -7.97
N GLN A 2 -63.55 47.80 -6.81
CA GLN A 2 -64.19 46.68 -6.10
C GLN A 2 -64.45 45.44 -7.00
N PRO A 3 -64.28 44.19 -6.52
CA PRO A 3 -63.01 43.55 -6.14
C PRO A 3 -62.95 42.02 -6.48
N PHE A 4 -61.81 41.37 -6.18
CA PHE A 4 -61.62 39.99 -5.66
C PHE A 4 -62.36 38.73 -6.22
N HIS A 5 -61.65 37.60 -6.05
CA HIS A 5 -62.11 36.20 -5.99
C HIS A 5 -62.38 35.52 -7.35
N HIS A 6 -62.06 34.24 -7.61
CA HIS A 6 -61.81 33.11 -6.72
C HIS A 6 -61.25 31.92 -7.53
N HIS A 7 -60.67 30.95 -6.79
CA HIS A 7 -60.66 29.50 -7.07
C HIS A 7 -59.65 28.97 -8.11
N ARG A 8 -58.92 27.87 -7.85
CA ARG A 8 -59.08 26.83 -6.82
C ARG A 8 -57.75 26.10 -6.61
N ASN A 9 -57.31 26.11 -5.36
CA ASN A 9 -56.40 25.14 -4.79
C ASN A 9 -57.02 23.73 -4.92
N ARG A 10 -56.27 22.74 -5.40
CA ARG A 10 -56.60 21.33 -5.19
C ARG A 10 -55.40 20.62 -4.58
N ASN A 11 -55.38 20.68 -3.24
CA ASN A 11 -54.89 19.60 -2.40
C ASN A 11 -55.66 18.32 -2.73
N THR A 12 -54.92 17.25 -3.00
CA THR A 12 -55.27 15.87 -2.65
C THR A 12 -53.95 15.27 -2.15
N SER A 13 -53.61 15.27 -0.86
CA SER A 13 -54.22 14.54 0.26
C SER A 13 -54.53 13.06 -0.05
N GLY A 14 -53.51 12.25 0.18
CA GLY A 14 -53.55 10.82 0.46
C GLY A 14 -52.09 10.42 0.72
N GLY A 15 -51.53 10.41 1.94
CA GLY A 15 -52.12 9.91 3.19
C GLY A 15 -52.41 8.43 2.97
N ARG A 16 -51.54 7.46 3.28
CA ARG A 16 -50.85 7.07 4.53
C ARG A 16 -50.16 5.71 4.21
N PRO A 17 -49.47 4.99 5.13
CA PRO A 17 -48.74 5.37 6.34
C PRO A 17 -47.32 4.77 6.44
N MET A 18 -46.51 5.42 7.26
CA MET A 18 -45.35 4.89 7.98
C MET A 18 -45.83 3.87 9.04
N TRP A 19 -45.47 2.58 8.93
CA TRP A 19 -45.03 1.69 10.03
C TRP A 19 -44.92 0.23 9.56
N THR A 20 -43.97 -0.50 10.15
CA THR A 20 -43.68 -1.94 9.98
C THR A 20 -43.05 -2.25 8.61
N ILE A 21 -41.75 -2.52 8.47
CA ILE A 21 -41.08 -3.75 8.92
C ILE A 21 -39.61 -3.42 9.25
N VAL A 22 -39.38 -2.86 10.44
CA VAL A 22 -38.16 -3.10 11.23
C VAL A 22 -38.70 -3.79 12.48
N PRO A 23 -39.09 -5.08 12.37
CA PRO A 23 -38.19 -6.11 12.89
C PRO A 23 -38.43 -7.47 12.21
N VAL A 24 -37.67 -7.81 11.17
CA VAL A 24 -37.15 -9.19 11.07
C VAL A 24 -35.85 -9.20 11.89
N MET A 25 -36.00 -8.84 13.16
CA MET A 25 -35.09 -9.20 14.22
C MET A 25 -35.22 -10.72 14.39
N VAL A 26 -34.10 -11.38 14.68
CA VAL A 26 -34.07 -12.39 15.75
C VAL A 26 -34.64 -13.79 15.47
N ALA A 27 -35.31 -14.06 14.33
CA ALA A 27 -35.89 -15.38 14.08
C ALA A 27 -34.99 -16.44 13.39
N VAL A 28 -33.70 -16.16 13.16
CA VAL A 28 -32.71 -17.20 12.72
C VAL A 28 -31.59 -17.36 13.78
N LEU A 29 -31.83 -16.88 15.00
CA LEU A 29 -30.91 -16.99 16.14
C LEU A 29 -31.31 -18.08 17.16
N LEU A 30 -32.26 -18.97 16.84
CA LEU A 30 -32.74 -19.98 17.81
C LEU A 30 -33.12 -21.32 17.15
N ILE A 31 -32.15 -21.99 16.54
CA ILE A 31 -32.19 -23.46 16.41
C ILE A 31 -30.85 -23.99 16.96
N PHE A 32 -30.86 -24.21 18.28
CA PHE A 32 -29.92 -25.01 19.08
C PHE A 32 -29.67 -26.41 18.43
N PRO A 33 -28.55 -27.11 18.69
CA PRO A 33 -27.98 -27.25 20.04
C PRO A 33 -26.48 -27.00 20.20
N VAL A 34 -26.17 -26.54 21.40
CA VAL A 34 -24.94 -26.82 22.15
C VAL A 34 -24.70 -28.33 22.14
N SER A 35 -23.77 -28.76 21.30
CA SER A 35 -23.00 -29.99 21.46
C SER A 35 -21.59 -29.51 21.79
N GLY A 36 -21.17 -29.47 23.06
CA GLY A 36 -20.98 -30.67 23.85
C GLY A 36 -19.62 -31.25 23.50
N ALA A 37 -18.63 -30.96 24.35
CA ALA A 37 -17.24 -31.41 24.30
C ALA A 37 -16.35 -30.77 23.22
N TYR A 38 -15.64 -29.72 23.60
CA TYR A 38 -14.24 -29.58 23.18
C TYR A 38 -13.53 -30.85 23.64
N ALA A 39 -13.47 -31.86 22.77
CA ALA A 39 -12.47 -32.89 22.91
C ALA A 39 -11.13 -32.13 22.84
N GLN A 40 -10.48 -31.96 24.00
CA GLN A 40 -9.04 -31.80 24.02
C GLN A 40 -8.47 -33.07 23.38
N GLY A 41 -8.40 -33.08 22.05
CA GLY A 41 -7.75 -34.11 21.29
C GLY A 41 -6.31 -34.09 21.74
N LYS A 42 -5.92 -35.08 22.54
CA LYS A 42 -4.52 -35.28 22.90
C LYS A 42 -3.83 -35.63 21.59
N VAL A 43 -3.09 -34.68 21.06
CA VAL A 43 -2.31 -34.88 19.84
C VAL A 43 -1.06 -35.65 20.25
N TYR A 44 -0.97 -36.91 19.83
CA TYR A 44 0.19 -37.74 20.11
C TYR A 44 1.18 -37.63 18.97
N THR A 45 2.40 -37.22 19.29
CA THR A 45 3.53 -37.27 18.35
C THR A 45 4.33 -38.53 18.66
N TRP A 46 4.48 -39.41 17.67
CA TRP A 46 5.29 -40.62 17.83
C TRP A 46 6.11 -40.90 16.57
N THR A 47 7.26 -41.54 16.76
CA THR A 47 8.18 -41.87 15.67
C THR A 47 8.06 -43.34 15.33
N ASP A 48 7.82 -43.66 14.06
CA ASP A 48 7.73 -45.04 13.59
C ASP A 48 9.11 -45.73 13.55
N ALA A 49 9.13 -47.06 13.37
CA ALA A 49 10.36 -47.85 13.30
C ALA A 49 11.31 -47.47 12.13
N ARG A 50 10.84 -46.63 11.21
CA ARG A 50 11.62 -46.11 10.06
C ARG A 50 12.09 -44.68 10.30
N GLY A 51 11.83 -44.10 11.47
CA GLY A 51 12.25 -42.75 11.84
C GLY A 51 11.32 -41.63 11.37
N ASN A 52 10.11 -41.94 10.88
CA ASN A 52 9.16 -40.91 10.47
C ASN A 52 8.28 -40.51 11.65
N VAL A 53 8.11 -39.20 11.83
CA VAL A 53 7.28 -38.62 12.88
C VAL A 53 5.84 -38.52 12.40
N HIS A 54 4.92 -39.13 13.14
CA HIS A 54 3.48 -39.09 12.90
C HIS A 54 2.79 -38.29 14.00
N ILE A 55 1.77 -37.53 13.60
CA ILE A 55 0.93 -36.72 14.48
C ILE A 55 -0.50 -37.21 14.31
N THR A 56 -1.06 -37.84 15.35
CA THR A 56 -2.39 -38.44 15.30
C THR A 56 -3.19 -38.12 16.55
N ASP A 57 -4.51 -37.95 16.39
CA ASP A 57 -5.47 -37.76 17.50
C ASP A 57 -5.84 -39.08 18.20
N THR A 58 -5.30 -40.20 17.71
CA THR A 58 -5.50 -41.56 18.22
C THR A 58 -4.26 -42.00 19.00
N GLU A 59 -4.46 -42.65 20.15
CA GLU A 59 -3.36 -43.21 20.97
C GLU A 59 -2.48 -44.16 20.13
N PRO A 60 -1.15 -44.03 20.20
CA PRO A 60 -0.25 -44.87 19.42
C PRO A 60 -0.27 -46.33 19.92
N PRO A 61 -0.11 -47.32 19.03
CA PRO A 61 -0.05 -48.73 19.43
C PRO A 61 1.15 -48.99 20.35
N ALA A 62 0.97 -49.89 21.33
CA ALA A 62 1.85 -50.16 22.47
C ALA A 62 3.31 -50.60 22.15
N GLN A 63 3.72 -50.59 20.88
CA GLN A 63 5.05 -50.97 20.41
C GLN A 63 5.90 -49.78 19.92
N ALA A 64 5.38 -48.54 19.99
CA ALA A 64 6.18 -47.34 19.75
C ALA A 64 7.11 -47.08 20.95
N ARG A 65 8.42 -47.13 20.72
CA ARG A 65 9.45 -47.02 21.75
C ARG A 65 9.74 -45.54 22.02
N VAL A 66 9.69 -45.17 23.30
CA VAL A 66 10.02 -43.89 23.94
C VAL A 66 8.89 -42.86 23.98
N THR A 67 8.20 -42.85 25.12
CA THR A 67 7.31 -41.79 25.60
C THR A 67 8.17 -40.66 26.19
N ASP A 68 8.23 -39.51 25.51
CA ASP A 68 8.61 -38.26 26.19
C ASP A 68 7.31 -37.46 26.38
N VAL A 69 6.69 -37.60 27.56
CA VAL A 69 5.59 -36.74 27.97
C VAL A 69 6.23 -35.44 28.43
N VAL A 70 6.29 -34.44 27.55
CA VAL A 70 6.54 -33.06 27.96
C VAL A 70 5.20 -32.45 28.34
N GLU A 71 4.93 -32.45 29.64
CA GLU A 71 3.91 -31.63 30.28
C GLU A 71 4.31 -30.16 30.09
N ASP A 72 3.38 -29.34 29.59
CA ASP A 72 3.58 -27.94 29.18
C ASP A 72 3.90 -27.05 30.39
N PRO A 73 5.12 -26.47 30.55
CA PRO A 73 5.22 -25.19 31.19
C PRO A 73 4.92 -24.13 30.12
N ALA A 74 3.74 -23.51 30.29
CA ALA A 74 3.44 -22.22 29.72
C ALA A 74 4.67 -21.30 29.75
N SER A 75 4.89 -20.59 28.64
CA SER A 75 5.96 -19.62 28.37
C SER A 75 7.26 -20.20 27.80
N VAL A 76 7.27 -20.43 26.48
CA VAL A 76 8.20 -19.80 25.51
C VAL A 76 7.80 -20.20 24.08
N SER A 77 6.67 -19.67 23.61
CA SER A 77 6.43 -19.45 22.18
C SER A 77 6.36 -17.93 22.05
N THR A 78 7.24 -17.23 21.34
CA THR A 78 7.51 -17.41 19.91
C THR A 78 8.91 -16.90 19.56
N GLU A 79 9.94 -17.70 19.75
CA GLU A 79 11.26 -17.46 19.13
C GLU A 79 11.79 -18.75 18.49
N ALA A 80 10.91 -19.41 17.73
CA ALA A 80 11.28 -20.50 16.82
C ALA A 80 10.41 -20.43 15.54
N GLY A 81 10.09 -19.21 15.11
CA GLY A 81 9.86 -18.92 13.71
C GLY A 81 11.20 -18.76 12.99
N GLN A 82 12.14 -19.71 13.17
CA GLN A 82 13.24 -19.84 12.23
C GLN A 82 12.57 -20.02 10.88
N GLN A 83 12.60 -18.97 10.07
CA GLN A 83 12.32 -19.02 8.65
C GLN A 83 13.13 -20.19 8.12
N ARG A 84 12.48 -21.34 7.96
CA ARG A 84 12.93 -22.37 7.05
C ARG A 84 13.17 -21.58 5.77
N PRO A 85 14.41 -21.43 5.27
CA PRO A 85 14.60 -20.74 4.03
C PRO A 85 13.73 -21.52 3.05
N GLU A 86 12.65 -20.89 2.58
CA GLU A 86 11.92 -21.43 1.46
C GLU A 86 13.01 -21.72 0.45
N ARG A 87 13.23 -23.01 0.15
CA ARG A 87 14.01 -23.41 -1.01
C ARG A 87 13.19 -22.88 -2.18
N LYS A 88 13.35 -21.59 -2.48
CA LYS A 88 12.79 -20.95 -3.66
C LYS A 88 13.43 -21.72 -4.79
N GLY A 89 12.66 -22.63 -5.37
CA GLY A 89 13.11 -23.38 -6.53
C GLY A 89 13.54 -22.40 -7.63
N PRO A 90 14.18 -22.88 -8.69
CA PRO A 90 14.68 -22.04 -9.79
C PRO A 90 13.65 -21.06 -10.37
N TYR A 91 12.35 -21.34 -10.20
CA TYR A 91 11.26 -20.44 -10.51
C TYR A 91 11.26 -19.14 -9.68
N GLY A 92 11.41 -19.22 -8.36
CA GLY A 92 11.39 -18.05 -7.47
C GLY A 92 12.61 -17.14 -7.63
N GLU A 93 13.76 -17.69 -8.02
CA GLU A 93 14.95 -16.91 -8.36
C GLU A 93 14.78 -16.15 -9.67
N ARG A 94 14.20 -16.77 -10.71
CA ARG A 94 13.87 -16.10 -11.98
C ARG A 94 12.92 -14.93 -11.75
N THR A 95 11.83 -15.14 -11.04
CA THR A 95 10.88 -14.06 -10.73
C THR A 95 11.53 -12.92 -9.95
N ARG A 96 12.39 -13.22 -8.96
CA ARG A 96 13.13 -12.18 -8.23
C ARG A 96 14.07 -11.40 -9.16
N ARG A 97 14.76 -12.08 -10.06
CA ARG A 97 15.68 -11.46 -11.02
C ARG A 97 14.91 -10.57 -12.01
N GLU A 98 13.81 -11.06 -12.57
CA GLU A 98 12.93 -10.28 -13.44
C GLU A 98 12.39 -9.03 -12.72
N GLN A 99 11.98 -9.15 -11.46
CA GLN A 99 11.54 -8.00 -10.65
C GLN A 99 12.67 -6.99 -10.39
N ALA A 100 13.88 -7.46 -10.09
CA ALA A 100 15.04 -6.60 -9.89
C ALA A 100 15.45 -5.89 -11.19
N GLU A 101 15.44 -6.59 -12.33
CA GLU A 101 15.70 -6.04 -13.65
C GLU A 101 14.63 -4.99 -14.02
N ALA A 102 13.35 -5.28 -13.77
CA ALA A 102 12.26 -4.34 -14.00
C ALA A 102 12.34 -3.11 -13.08
N ALA A 103 12.72 -3.28 -11.81
CA ALA A 103 12.96 -2.15 -10.89
C ALA A 103 14.15 -1.29 -11.37
N GLY A 104 15.24 -1.92 -11.82
CA GLY A 104 16.38 -1.22 -12.40
C GLY A 104 16.02 -0.43 -13.66
N GLN A 105 15.23 -1.01 -14.56
CA GLN A 105 14.74 -0.32 -15.76
C GLN A 105 13.88 0.90 -15.40
N ARG A 106 12.94 0.75 -14.44
CA ARG A 106 12.12 1.87 -13.94
C ARG A 106 12.98 2.99 -13.35
N ALA A 107 14.04 2.66 -12.61
CA ALA A 107 14.96 3.65 -12.04
C ALA A 107 15.71 4.43 -13.13
N VAL A 108 16.21 3.74 -14.16
CA VAL A 108 16.89 4.38 -15.30
C VAL A 108 15.95 5.31 -16.07
N GLU A 109 14.72 4.86 -16.33
CA GLU A 109 13.72 5.68 -17.02
C GLU A 109 13.34 6.92 -16.20
N ALA A 110 13.07 6.75 -14.90
CA ALA A 110 12.74 7.87 -14.02
C ALA A 110 13.89 8.89 -13.91
N GLU A 111 15.14 8.42 -13.88
CA GLU A 111 16.33 9.29 -13.91
C GLU A 111 16.43 10.08 -15.23
N ARG A 112 16.17 9.43 -16.36
CA ARG A 112 16.13 10.11 -17.66
C ARG A 112 15.04 11.19 -17.68
N GLU A 113 13.84 10.88 -17.21
CA GLU A 113 12.76 11.87 -17.11
C GLU A 113 13.14 13.06 -16.20
N ALA A 114 13.79 12.79 -15.07
CA ALA A 114 14.28 13.82 -14.17
C ALA A 114 15.30 14.74 -14.86
N GLN A 115 16.27 14.17 -15.57
CA GLN A 115 17.26 14.94 -16.32
C GLN A 115 16.62 15.81 -17.41
N GLU A 116 15.64 15.28 -18.14
CA GLU A 116 14.91 16.05 -19.14
C GLU A 116 14.06 17.17 -18.52
N ALA A 117 13.43 16.92 -17.38
CA ALA A 117 12.67 17.94 -16.65
C ALA A 117 13.60 19.04 -16.12
N VAL A 118 14.76 18.69 -15.57
CA VAL A 118 15.79 19.65 -15.12
C VAL A 118 16.27 20.49 -16.31
N ARG A 119 16.61 19.86 -17.44
CA ARG A 119 17.05 20.59 -18.64
C ARG A 119 16.00 21.60 -19.11
N ARG A 120 14.72 21.18 -19.19
CA ARG A 120 13.60 22.06 -19.55
C ARG A 120 13.43 23.22 -18.56
N ALA A 121 13.54 22.93 -17.25
CA ALA A 121 13.47 23.94 -16.21
C ALA A 121 14.61 24.97 -16.31
N ASP A 122 15.84 24.52 -16.57
CA ASP A 122 17.01 25.38 -16.72
C ASP A 122 16.92 26.26 -17.98
N GLU A 123 16.51 25.69 -19.11
CA GLU A 123 16.30 26.42 -20.36
C GLU A 123 15.26 27.54 -20.17
N GLN A 124 14.10 27.22 -19.61
CA GLN A 124 13.06 28.22 -19.35
C GLN A 124 13.49 29.25 -18.30
N SER A 125 14.25 28.83 -17.28
CA SER A 125 14.81 29.74 -16.28
C SER A 125 15.74 30.78 -16.92
N ARG A 126 16.65 30.33 -17.77
CA ARG A 126 17.57 31.20 -18.50
C ARG A 126 16.81 32.12 -19.45
N TYR A 127 15.80 31.58 -20.14
CA TYR A 127 14.93 32.37 -21.00
C TYR A 127 14.21 33.48 -20.23
N ALA A 128 13.58 33.18 -19.09
CA ALA A 128 12.88 34.16 -18.27
C ALA A 128 13.82 35.27 -17.76
N ILE A 129 15.03 34.91 -17.34
CA ILE A 129 16.06 35.87 -16.90
C ILE A 129 16.47 36.80 -18.05
N GLU A 130 16.78 36.25 -19.23
CA GLU A 130 17.16 37.05 -20.40
C GLU A 130 16.00 37.90 -20.93
N TYR A 131 14.78 37.37 -20.91
CA TYR A 131 13.57 38.11 -21.27
C TYR A 131 13.39 39.32 -20.35
N ARG A 132 13.46 39.10 -19.02
CA ARG A 132 13.41 40.18 -18.04
C ARG A 132 14.51 41.21 -18.31
N LYS A 133 15.76 40.79 -18.47
CA LYS A 133 16.88 41.69 -18.74
C LYS A 133 16.67 42.56 -19.98
N ARG A 134 16.13 41.98 -21.06
CA ARG A 134 15.83 42.70 -22.30
C ARG A 134 14.71 43.72 -22.14
N TYR A 135 13.64 43.38 -21.41
CA TYR A 135 12.42 44.18 -21.34
C TYR A 135 12.25 44.98 -20.04
N SER A 136 13.12 44.80 -19.03
CA SER A 136 13.06 45.54 -17.76
C SER A 136 14.02 46.73 -17.67
N ASN A 137 14.67 47.11 -18.78
CA ASN A 137 15.73 48.12 -18.80
C ASN A 137 15.25 49.56 -18.55
N SER A 138 14.01 49.91 -18.91
CA SER A 138 13.40 51.21 -18.64
C SER A 138 12.09 51.07 -17.86
N SER A 139 11.64 52.14 -17.21
CA SER A 139 10.38 52.12 -16.44
C SER A 139 9.16 51.86 -17.33
N GLU A 140 9.11 52.48 -18.50
CA GLU A 140 8.03 52.31 -19.47
C GLU A 140 7.96 50.87 -20.02
N ARG A 141 9.12 50.28 -20.39
CA ARG A 141 9.15 48.90 -20.85
C ARG A 141 8.80 47.92 -19.74
N ARG A 142 9.25 48.15 -18.51
CA ARG A 142 8.81 47.34 -17.36
C ARG A 142 7.30 47.32 -17.23
N GLU A 143 6.65 48.48 -17.32
CA GLU A 143 5.19 48.55 -17.18
C GLU A 143 4.46 47.83 -18.33
N ASN A 144 4.92 48.05 -19.56
CA ASN A 144 4.33 47.42 -20.75
C ASN A 144 4.52 45.90 -20.79
N PHE A 145 5.60 45.37 -20.21
CA PHE A 145 5.95 43.96 -20.25
C PHE A 145 5.77 43.22 -18.91
N LYS A 146 5.29 43.88 -17.85
CA LYS A 146 5.22 43.29 -16.50
C LYS A 146 4.50 41.94 -16.44
N TYR A 147 3.39 41.81 -17.16
CA TYR A 147 2.61 40.58 -17.18
C TYR A 147 3.32 39.46 -17.94
N LYS A 148 4.03 39.79 -19.03
CA LYS A 148 4.80 38.80 -19.79
C LYS A 148 6.01 38.34 -19.00
N ILE A 149 6.74 39.26 -18.36
CA ILE A 149 7.86 38.91 -17.47
C ILE A 149 7.38 37.96 -16.37
N ARG A 150 6.27 38.30 -15.70
CA ARG A 150 5.69 37.43 -14.67
C ARG A 150 5.28 36.06 -15.23
N ALA A 151 4.61 36.01 -16.38
CA ALA A 151 4.19 34.75 -16.99
C ALA A 151 5.39 33.84 -17.33
N GLU A 152 6.50 34.39 -17.83
CA GLU A 152 7.71 33.60 -18.11
C GLU A 152 8.41 33.12 -16.83
N GLU A 153 8.43 33.95 -15.77
CA GLU A 153 8.95 33.60 -14.45
C GLU A 153 8.09 32.49 -13.81
N GLU A 154 6.77 32.62 -13.82
CA GLU A 154 5.83 31.59 -13.32
C GLU A 154 5.98 30.27 -14.09
N LYS A 155 6.14 30.34 -15.42
CA LYS A 155 6.40 29.15 -16.23
C LYS A 155 7.74 28.49 -15.88
N ALA A 156 8.79 29.28 -15.60
CA ALA A 156 10.07 28.75 -15.14
C ALA A 156 9.92 28.07 -13.76
N GLU A 157 9.18 28.66 -12.84
CA GLU A 157 8.90 28.08 -11.52
C GLU A 157 8.09 26.78 -11.63
N ALA A 158 7.07 26.74 -12.48
CA ALA A 158 6.28 25.53 -12.73
C ALA A 158 7.15 24.37 -13.23
N LEU A 159 8.05 24.63 -14.18
CA LEU A 159 8.98 23.60 -14.68
C LEU A 159 10.01 23.19 -13.64
N ARG A 160 10.49 24.11 -12.78
CA ARG A 160 11.36 23.75 -11.65
C ARG A 160 10.65 22.82 -10.66
N LEU A 161 9.38 23.10 -10.34
CA LEU A 161 8.59 22.23 -9.48
C LEU A 161 8.35 20.85 -10.12
N GLU A 162 8.12 20.80 -11.44
CA GLU A 162 8.05 19.54 -12.18
C GLU A 162 9.37 18.76 -12.10
N ALA A 163 10.50 19.44 -12.28
CA ALA A 163 11.83 18.85 -12.17
C ALA A 163 12.09 18.27 -10.78
N LEU A 164 11.74 19.00 -9.71
CA LEU A 164 11.85 18.49 -8.33
C LEU A 164 11.01 17.22 -8.13
N LYS A 165 9.75 17.22 -8.58
CA LYS A 165 8.90 16.02 -8.52
C LYS A 165 9.48 14.85 -9.31
N ALA A 166 10.12 15.12 -10.46
CA ALA A 166 10.75 14.08 -11.26
C ALA A 166 12.00 13.51 -10.58
N ILE A 167 12.81 14.36 -9.93
CA ILE A 167 13.97 13.94 -9.11
C ILE A 167 13.52 13.07 -7.94
N ASP A 168 12.45 13.45 -7.24
CA ASP A 168 11.93 12.64 -6.13
C ASP A 168 11.44 11.28 -6.61
N ARG A 169 10.73 11.22 -7.76
CA ARG A 169 10.34 9.95 -8.40
C ARG A 169 11.55 9.10 -8.78
N ALA A 170 12.58 9.70 -9.37
CA ALA A 170 13.82 9.00 -9.71
C ALA A 170 14.52 8.44 -8.47
N ARG A 171 14.59 9.22 -7.38
CA ARG A 171 15.13 8.77 -6.09
C ARG A 171 14.35 7.58 -5.56
N SER A 172 13.02 7.67 -5.46
CA SER A 172 12.20 6.56 -4.96
C SER A 172 12.35 5.31 -5.83
N ALA A 173 12.36 5.45 -7.17
CA ALA A 173 12.58 4.32 -8.08
C ALA A 173 13.98 3.69 -7.89
N SER A 174 15.01 4.51 -7.65
CA SER A 174 16.36 4.04 -7.36
C SER A 174 16.47 3.30 -6.03
N GLU A 175 15.71 3.72 -5.01
CA GLU A 175 15.64 3.07 -3.71
C GLU A 175 14.92 1.72 -3.80
N GLU A 176 13.82 1.64 -4.56
CA GLU A 176 13.14 0.37 -4.87
C GLU A 176 14.05 -0.61 -5.62
N ALA A 177 14.88 -0.08 -6.53
CA ALA A 177 15.82 -0.88 -7.32
C ALA A 177 17.05 -1.32 -6.52
N ARG A 178 17.24 -0.82 -5.29
CA ARG A 178 18.37 -1.19 -4.43
C ARG A 178 18.00 -2.42 -3.60
N PRO A 179 18.35 -3.65 -4.01
CA PRO A 179 18.13 -4.83 -3.18
C PRO A 179 18.87 -4.64 -1.86
N GLY A 180 18.19 -4.87 -0.74
CA GLY A 180 18.62 -4.51 0.61
C GLY A 180 20.13 -4.65 0.86
N LEU A 181 20.79 -3.52 1.07
CA LEU A 181 22.09 -3.46 1.73
C LEU A 181 21.90 -3.88 3.18
N VAL A 182 22.08 -5.16 3.46
CA VAL A 182 22.49 -5.60 4.78
C VAL A 182 23.92 -5.05 4.96
N PRO A 183 24.18 -4.13 5.91
CA PRO A 183 25.55 -3.70 6.19
C PRO A 183 26.39 -4.93 6.57
N PRO A 184 27.65 -5.04 6.10
CA PRO A 184 28.52 -6.14 6.53
C PRO A 184 28.59 -6.12 8.07
N PRO A 185 28.54 -7.30 8.74
CA PRO A 185 28.64 -7.33 10.19
C PRO A 185 29.93 -6.63 10.60
N ALA A 186 29.80 -5.62 11.48
CA ALA A 186 30.94 -4.88 12.00
C ALA A 186 31.98 -5.87 12.58
N PRO A 187 33.28 -5.65 12.35
CA PRO A 187 34.31 -6.49 12.96
C PRO A 187 34.16 -6.41 14.48
N LYS A 188 34.04 -7.58 15.13
CA LYS A 188 33.99 -7.67 16.59
C LYS A 188 35.29 -7.13 17.19
N PRO A 189 35.23 -6.48 18.37
CA PRO A 189 36.40 -5.91 19.04
C PRO A 189 37.43 -6.98 19.42
#